data_AF-A0A969YDG9-F1
#
_entry.id   AF-A0A969YDG9-F1
#
_cell.length_a   1.000
_cell.length_b   1.000
_cell.length_c   1.000
_cell.angle_alpha   90.00
_cell.angle_beta   90.00
_cell.angle_gamma   90.00
#
_symmetry.space_group_name_H-M   'P 1'
#
loop_
_entity.id
_entity.type
_entity.pdbx_description
1 polymer ?
#
loop_
_entity_poly.entity_id
_entity_poly.type
_entity_poly.pdbx_seq_one_letter_code
_entity_poly.pdbx_strand_id
1 'polypeptide(L)'
;MSETNNPLGPEGSYYEAKAREQAKETESKWNALYPIFITGLYLVLGFLFGLWHPGWLLFLTIPLYYMRPKTLADRWLNPVMIVLIYLVLGLFFNLWHPGWMIFFAIPVAAILHKKGS
;
A
#
# COMPACT_ATOMS: atom_id res chain seq x y z
N MET A 1 31.01 -38.47 -8.66
CA MET A 1 30.81 -39.23 -7.41
C MET A 1 30.88 -38.22 -6.26
N SER A 2 29.74 -37.71 -5.83
CA SER A 2 29.58 -37.00 -4.56
C SER A 2 28.36 -37.64 -3.91
N GLU A 3 28.65 -38.51 -2.95
CA GLU A 3 27.68 -39.31 -2.23
C GLU A 3 26.65 -38.41 -1.56
N THR A 4 25.38 -38.65 -1.89
CA THR A 4 24.24 -38.15 -1.14
C THR A 4 24.00 -39.10 0.03
N ASN A 5 24.77 -38.95 1.09
CA ASN A 5 24.42 -39.43 2.43
C ASN A 5 23.27 -38.57 2.98
N ASN A 6 22.10 -38.71 2.34
CA ASN A 6 20.83 -38.19 2.81
C ASN A 6 20.13 -39.31 3.62
N PRO A 7 19.94 -39.18 4.94
CA PRO A 7 19.33 -40.23 5.76
C PRO A 7 17.83 -40.40 5.53
N LEU A 8 17.22 -39.59 4.66
CA LEU A 8 15.83 -39.71 4.24
C LEU A 8 15.76 -40.20 2.80
N GLY A 9 15.11 -41.35 2.58
CA GLY A 9 14.84 -41.94 1.27
C GLY A 9 13.93 -41.06 0.38
N PRO A 10 13.41 -41.57 -0.75
CA PRO A 10 12.58 -40.81 -1.71
C PRO A 10 11.35 -40.11 -1.06
N GLU A 11 10.93 -40.60 0.10
CA GLU A 11 9.96 -39.99 1.02
C GLU A 11 10.29 -38.55 1.41
N GLY A 12 11.58 -38.21 1.59
CA GLY A 12 12.02 -36.85 1.95
C GLY A 12 11.64 -35.81 0.89
N SER A 13 11.69 -36.19 -0.38
CA SER A 13 11.25 -35.33 -1.50
C SER A 13 9.72 -35.10 -1.47
N TYR A 14 8.95 -36.13 -1.10
CA TYR A 14 7.50 -36.03 -0.95
C TYR A 14 7.09 -35.10 0.20
N TYR A 15 7.75 -35.23 1.36
CA TYR A 15 7.50 -34.34 2.49
C TYR A 15 7.90 -32.89 2.19
N GLU A 16 8.98 -32.66 1.44
CA GLU A 16 9.36 -31.32 0.96
C GLU A 16 8.34 -30.73 -0.02
N ALA A 17 7.81 -31.54 -0.94
CA ALA A 17 6.77 -31.11 -1.88
C ALA A 17 5.49 -30.71 -1.12
N LYS A 18 5.05 -31.55 -0.18
CA LYS A 18 3.86 -31.28 0.65
C LYS A 18 4.05 -30.06 1.55
N ALA A 19 5.24 -29.86 2.11
CA ALA A 19 5.56 -28.67 2.91
C ALA A 19 5.49 -27.39 2.06
N ARG A 20 5.93 -27.43 0.79
CA ARG A 20 5.82 -26.29 -0.15
C ARG A 20 4.38 -25.99 -0.54
N GLU A 21 3.55 -27.03 -0.69
CA GLU A 21 2.11 -26.88 -0.99
C GLU A 21 1.38 -26.24 0.18
N GLN A 22 1.59 -26.72 1.40
CA GLN A 22 1.01 -26.14 2.62
C GLN A 22 1.46 -24.68 2.84
N ALA A 23 2.73 -24.38 2.56
CA ALA A 23 3.23 -23.01 2.60
C ALA A 23 2.51 -22.12 1.57
N LYS A 24 2.34 -22.58 0.32
CA LYS A 24 1.62 -21.82 -0.72
C LYS A 24 0.14 -21.61 -0.41
N GLU A 25 -0.52 -22.61 0.15
CA GLU A 25 -1.93 -22.51 0.55
C GLU A 25 -2.14 -21.52 1.71
N THR A 26 -1.25 -21.56 2.70
CA THR A 26 -1.31 -20.66 3.87
C THR A 26 -1.06 -19.21 3.44
N GLU A 27 -0.07 -18.98 2.56
CA GLU A 27 0.19 -17.68 1.94
C GLU A 27 -1.03 -17.18 1.13
N SER A 28 -1.69 -18.06 0.37
CA SER A 28 -2.88 -17.70 -0.41
C SER A 28 -4.06 -17.29 0.47
N LYS A 29 -4.29 -17.99 1.58
CA LYS A 29 -5.37 -17.67 2.52
C LYS A 29 -5.11 -16.31 3.16
N TRP A 30 -3.87 -16.03 3.57
CA TRP A 30 -3.54 -14.76 4.19
C TRP A 30 -3.66 -13.59 3.21
N ASN A 31 -3.25 -13.78 1.96
CA ASN A 31 -3.50 -12.79 0.91
C ASN A 31 -4.98 -12.42 0.83
N ALA A 32 -5.88 -13.40 0.67
CA ALA A 32 -7.32 -13.14 0.58
C ALA A 32 -7.92 -12.47 1.82
N LEU A 33 -7.39 -12.75 3.02
CA LEU A 33 -7.88 -12.20 4.28
C LEU A 33 -7.30 -10.81 4.62
N TYR A 34 -6.17 -10.43 4.02
CA TYR A 34 -5.53 -9.13 4.23
C TYR A 34 -6.47 -7.91 4.00
N PRO A 35 -7.19 -7.77 2.87
CA PRO A 35 -8.08 -6.63 2.66
C PRO A 35 -9.26 -6.59 3.67
N ILE A 36 -9.72 -7.75 4.12
CA ILE A 36 -10.79 -7.85 5.12
C ILE A 36 -10.27 -7.36 6.47
N PHE A 37 -9.06 -7.77 6.85
CA PHE A 37 -8.38 -7.31 8.05
C PHE A 37 -8.16 -5.78 8.03
N ILE A 38 -7.65 -5.25 6.91
CA ILE A 38 -7.45 -3.81 6.72
C ILE A 38 -8.78 -3.04 6.83
N THR A 39 -9.86 -3.57 6.27
CA THR A 39 -11.20 -2.98 6.36
C THR A 39 -11.69 -2.97 7.82
N GLY A 40 -11.51 -4.06 8.55
CA GLY A 40 -11.84 -4.13 9.98
C GLY A 40 -11.06 -3.09 10.79
N LEU A 41 -9.75 -2.97 10.54
CA LEU A 41 -8.90 -1.97 11.20
C LEU A 41 -9.33 -0.53 10.89
N TYR A 42 -9.70 -0.25 9.63
CA TYR A 42 -10.23 1.05 9.22
C TYR A 42 -11.51 1.40 9.97
N LEU A 43 -12.45 0.46 10.10
CA LEU A 43 -13.70 0.69 10.83
C LEU A 43 -13.46 0.92 12.32
N VAL A 44 -12.59 0.11 12.94
CA VAL A 44 -12.21 0.27 14.36
C VAL A 44 -11.60 1.65 14.59
N LEU A 45 -10.63 2.08 13.77
CA LEU A 45 -10.01 3.40 13.89
C LEU A 45 -10.99 4.55 13.61
N GLY A 46 -11.90 4.38 12.65
CA GLY A 46 -12.94 5.35 12.34
C GLY A 46 -13.90 5.55 13.51
N PHE A 47 -14.37 4.47 14.14
CA PHE A 47 -15.32 4.55 15.26
C PHE A 47 -14.68 4.98 16.59
N LEU A 48 -13.48 4.49 16.92
CA LEU A 48 -12.81 4.81 18.19
C LEU A 48 -12.13 6.18 18.19
N PHE A 49 -11.52 6.58 17.07
CA PHE A 49 -10.67 7.77 17.00
C PHE A 49 -11.21 8.85 16.04
N GLY A 50 -12.31 8.59 15.32
CA GLY A 50 -12.85 9.53 14.33
C GLY A 50 -11.94 9.72 13.10
N LEU A 51 -10.93 8.85 12.93
CA LEU A 51 -9.87 8.96 11.92
C LEU A 51 -10.34 8.47 10.54
N TRP A 52 -11.53 8.87 10.10
CA TRP A 52 -12.08 8.53 8.78
C TRP A 52 -11.23 9.11 7.64
N HIS A 53 -10.72 10.33 7.87
CA HIS A 53 -9.97 11.12 6.89
C HIS A 53 -8.50 10.74 6.73
N PRO A 54 -7.78 10.20 7.73
CA PRO A 54 -6.48 9.57 7.47
C PRO A 54 -6.57 8.04 7.36
N GLY A 55 -7.69 7.44 7.77
CA GLY A 55 -7.85 5.97 7.78
C GLY A 55 -7.82 5.34 6.38
N TRP A 56 -8.24 6.05 5.34
CA TRP A 56 -8.16 5.55 3.95
C TRP A 56 -6.73 5.24 3.48
N LEU A 57 -5.70 5.79 4.14
CA LEU A 57 -4.30 5.43 3.87
C LEU A 57 -4.03 3.93 4.09
N LEU A 58 -4.78 3.27 4.95
CA LEU A 58 -4.67 1.83 5.16
C LEU A 58 -5.03 1.05 3.89
N PHE A 59 -5.95 1.54 3.06
CA PHE A 59 -6.26 0.86 1.80
C PHE A 59 -5.08 0.90 0.81
N LEU A 60 -4.20 1.90 0.90
CA LEU A 60 -2.99 1.96 0.08
C LEU A 60 -1.92 0.95 0.52
N THR A 61 -2.03 0.37 1.72
CA THR A 61 -1.14 -0.72 2.14
C THR A 61 -1.47 -2.02 1.43
N ILE A 62 -2.70 -2.18 0.91
CA ILE A 62 -3.13 -3.35 0.14
C ILE A 62 -2.30 -3.49 -1.16
N PRO A 63 -2.29 -2.52 -2.09
CA PRO A 63 -1.45 -2.63 -3.28
C PRO A 63 0.03 -2.68 -2.94
N LEU A 64 0.48 -2.02 -1.87
CA LEU A 64 1.87 -2.12 -1.39
C LEU A 64 2.23 -3.56 -0.98
N TYR A 65 1.32 -4.24 -0.29
CA TYR A 65 1.50 -5.61 0.21
C TYR A 65 1.60 -6.63 -0.93
N TYR A 66 0.77 -6.48 -1.96
CA TYR A 66 0.77 -7.39 -3.12
C TYR A 66 1.90 -7.13 -4.11
N MET A 67 2.50 -5.94 -4.08
CA MET A 67 3.57 -5.58 -4.98
C MET A 67 4.88 -6.21 -4.50
N ARG A 68 5.49 -7.06 -5.34
CA ARG A 68 6.79 -7.70 -5.05
C ARG A 68 7.93 -6.95 -5.76
N PRO A 69 8.56 -5.93 -5.15
CA PRO A 69 9.71 -5.28 -5.74
C PRO A 69 10.88 -6.26 -5.78
N LYS A 70 11.59 -6.31 -6.91
CA LYS A 70 12.78 -7.17 -7.08
C LYS A 70 14.04 -6.54 -6.49
N THR A 71 14.04 -5.22 -6.31
CA THR A 71 15.21 -4.43 -5.92
C THR A 71 14.83 -3.38 -4.87
N LEU A 72 15.75 -3.09 -3.94
CA LEU A 72 15.53 -2.11 -2.87
C LEU A 72 15.27 -0.69 -3.42
N ALA A 73 15.93 -0.30 -4.51
CA ALA A 73 15.70 0.99 -5.18
C ALA A 73 14.26 1.10 -5.72
N ASP A 74 13.76 0.04 -6.36
CA ASP A 74 12.38 -0.02 -6.88
C ASP A 74 11.34 0.03 -5.77
N ARG A 75 11.70 -0.40 -4.55
CA ARG A 75 10.82 -0.28 -3.39
C ARG A 75 10.63 1.16 -2.95
N TRP A 76 11.69 1.98 -3.00
CA TRP A 76 11.66 3.39 -2.60
C TRP A 76 11.03 4.30 -3.66
N LEU A 77 11.26 4.02 -4.94
CA LEU A 77 10.73 4.78 -6.07
C LEU A 77 9.32 4.35 -6.49
N ASN A 78 8.69 3.46 -5.73
CA ASN A 78 7.36 2.96 -6.04
C ASN A 78 6.33 4.10 -5.98
N PRO A 79 5.47 4.27 -7.00
CA PRO A 79 4.40 5.27 -6.99
C PRO A 79 3.52 5.19 -5.73
N VAL A 80 3.30 4.00 -5.16
CA VAL A 80 2.52 3.85 -3.91
C VAL A 80 3.24 4.45 -2.71
N MET A 81 4.56 4.31 -2.60
CA MET A 81 5.36 4.93 -1.54
C MET A 81 5.42 6.45 -1.69
N ILE A 82 5.56 6.94 -2.93
CA ILE A 82 5.51 8.37 -3.25
C ILE A 82 4.15 8.96 -2.84
N VAL A 83 3.06 8.28 -3.18
CA VAL A 83 1.69 8.68 -2.80
C VAL A 83 1.51 8.67 -1.29
N LEU A 84 2.03 7.65 -0.59
CA LEU A 84 1.96 7.57 0.87
C LEU A 84 2.73 8.72 1.55
N ILE A 85 3.95 9.03 1.09
CA ILE A 85 4.73 10.16 1.60
C ILE A 85 4.04 11.50 1.30
N TYR A 86 3.54 11.69 0.08
CA TYR A 86 2.78 12.87 -0.32
C TYR A 86 1.54 13.08 0.56
N LEU A 87 0.81 12.01 0.85
CA LEU A 87 -0.38 12.04 1.70
C LEU A 87 -0.06 12.33 3.17
N VAL A 88 1.00 11.73 3.71
CA VAL A 88 1.47 12.01 5.08
C VAL A 88 1.90 13.47 5.19
N LEU A 89 2.67 13.99 4.23
CA LEU A 89 3.05 15.41 4.21
C LEU A 89 1.82 16.32 4.06
N GLY A 90 0.89 15.99 3.18
CA GLY A 90 -0.34 16.75 3.02
C GLY A 90 -1.14 16.83 4.32
N LEU A 91 -1.43 15.67 4.94
CA LEU A 91 -2.30 15.58 6.13
C LEU A 91 -1.67 16.25 7.36
N PHE A 92 -0.35 16.15 7.53
CA PHE A 92 0.34 16.76 8.66
C PHE A 92 0.62 18.26 8.46
N PHE A 93 0.94 18.69 7.24
CA PHE A 93 1.28 20.09 6.97
C PHE A 93 0.09 20.95 6.52
N ASN A 94 -1.11 20.38 6.32
CA ASN A 94 -2.30 21.10 5.83
C ASN A 94 -2.12 21.85 4.49
N LEU A 95 -1.09 21.51 3.71
CA LEU A 95 -0.82 22.11 2.39
C LEU A 95 -1.80 21.66 1.28
N TRP A 96 -2.90 20.98 1.63
CA TRP A 96 -4.01 20.66 0.74
C TRP A 96 -4.73 21.92 0.23
N HIS A 97 -4.81 22.95 1.07
CA HIS A 97 -5.62 24.13 0.83
C HIS A 97 -5.07 25.12 -0.21
N PRO A 98 -3.78 25.49 -0.23
CA PRO A 98 -3.26 26.41 -1.26
C PRO A 98 -3.24 25.79 -2.67
N GLY A 99 -3.20 24.45 -2.78
CA GLY A 99 -3.20 23.77 -4.08
C GLY A 99 -4.47 23.97 -4.90
N TRP A 100 -5.63 24.08 -4.24
CA TRP A 100 -6.91 24.28 -4.93
C TRP A 100 -7.27 25.76 -5.11
N MET A 101 -6.77 26.65 -4.25
CA MET A 101 -6.96 28.09 -4.43
C MET A 101 -6.29 28.63 -5.70
N ILE A 102 -5.24 27.97 -6.20
CA ILE A 102 -4.62 28.30 -7.50
C ILE A 102 -5.61 28.12 -8.66
N PHE A 103 -6.53 27.15 -8.60
CA PHE A 103 -7.56 26.98 -9.63
C PHE A 103 -8.55 28.16 -9.67
N PHE A 104 -8.81 28.80 -8.53
CA PHE A 104 -9.65 30.00 -8.47
C PHE A 104 -8.90 31.31 -8.78
N ALA A 105 -7.56 31.31 -8.73
CA ALA A 105 -6.76 32.46 -9.13
C ALA A 105 -6.94 32.80 -10.62
N ILE A 106 -7.15 31.80 -11.48
CA ILE A 106 -7.37 31.98 -12.93
C ILE A 106 -8.66 32.75 -13.22
N PRO A 107 -9.85 32.35 -12.71
CA PRO A 107 -11.07 33.14 -12.81
C PRO A 107 -10.93 34.57 -12.26
N VAL A 108 -10.29 34.73 -11.10
CA VAL A 108 -10.12 36.04 -10.45
C VAL A 108 -9.23 36.97 -11.29
N ALA A 109 -8.13 36.46 -11.85
CA ALA A 109 -7.27 37.21 -12.75
C ALA A 109 -8.00 37.62 -14.04
N ALA A 110 -8.82 36.72 -14.61
CA ALA A 110 -9.62 37.01 -15.79
C ALA A 110 -10.71 38.08 -15.53
N ILE A 111 -11.36 38.02 -14.37
CA ILE A 111 -12.37 39.03 -13.96
C ILE A 111 -11.71 40.38 -13.68
N LEU A 112 -10.52 40.40 -13.05
CA LEU A 112 -9.76 41.62 -12.79
C LEU A 112 -9.27 42.30 -14.08
N HIS A 113 -8.80 41.53 -15.06
CA HIS A 113 -8.40 42.07 -16.37
C HIS A 113 -9.56 42.73 -17.11
N LYS A 114 -10.80 42.25 -16.92
CA LYS A 114 -12.00 42.80 -17.56
C LYS A 114 -12.43 44.16 -16.99
N LYS A 115 -11.97 44.56 -15.80
CA LYS A 115 -12.37 45.82 -15.14
C LYS A 115 -11.39 46.97 -15.40
N GLY A 116 -10.28 46.71 -16.08
CA GLY A 116 -9.21 47.68 -16.40
C GLY A 116 -9.07 48.04 -17.88
N SER A 117 -9.99 47.60 -18.75
CA SER A 117 -10.14 48.05 -20.14
C SER A 117 -11.54 48.61 -20.34
#